data_AF-H0SG55-F1
#
_entry.id   AF-H0SG55-F1
#
_cell.length_a   1.000
_cell.length_b   1.000
_cell.length_c   1.000
_cell.angle_alpha   90.00
_cell.angle_beta   90.00
_cell.angle_gamma   90.00
#
_symmetry.space_group_name_H-M   'P 1'
#
loop_
_entity.id
_entity.type
_entity.pdbx_description
1 polymer ?
#
loop_
_entity_poly.entity_id
_entity_poly.type
_entity_poly.pdbx_seq_one_letter_code
_entity_poly.pdbx_strand_id
1 'polypeptide(L)' 'MRFEPDGRMSYPHWDQSLGPQAATWTVTEDKLCLSISDDRRRCYRPVLNGERIELFDQLGLMQIAVVAVPQ' A
#
# COMPACT_ATOMS: atom_id res chain seq x y z
N MET A 1 12.54 -1.95 8.51
CA MET A 1 13.19 -1.20 7.42
C MET A 1 14.67 -1.51 7.44
N ARG A 2 15.28 -1.84 6.30
CA ARG A 2 16.72 -2.07 6.16
C ARG A 2 17.26 -1.17 5.05
N PHE A 3 18.36 -0.50 5.34
CA PHE A 3 19.12 0.25 4.35
C PHE A 3 20.17 -0.70 3.78
N GLU A 4 20.11 -0.89 2.46
CA GLU A 4 21.08 -1.72 1.76
C GLU A 4 22.35 -0.89 1.44
N PRO A 5 23.52 -1.55 1.30
CA PRO A 5 24.79 -0.87 1.03
C PRO A 5 24.83 -0.08 -0.28
N ASP A 6 23.95 -0.40 -1.23
CA ASP A 6 23.82 0.29 -2.52
C ASP A 6 22.90 1.52 -2.46
N GLY A 7 22.47 1.91 -1.25
CA GLY A 7 21.60 3.06 -1.02
C GLY A 7 20.12 2.77 -1.25
N ARG A 8 19.75 1.53 -1.60
CA ARG A 8 18.34 1.13 -1.71
C ARG A 8 17.73 0.93 -0.34
N MET A 9 16.45 1.23 -0.24
CA MET A 9 15.65 0.95 0.95
C MET A 9 14.87 -0.35 0.72
N SER A 10 15.17 -1.38 1.52
CA SER A 10 14.46 -2.66 1.47
C SER A 10 13.55 -2.78 2.70
N TYR A 11 12.30 -3.16 2.47
CA TYR A 11 11.35 -3.43 3.54
C TYR A 11 10.99 -4.92 3.53
N PRO A 12 11.45 -5.71 4.53
CA PRO A 12 11.30 -7.16 4.49
C PRO A 12 9.85 -7.67 4.54
N HIS A 13 8.86 -6.78 4.80
CA HIS A 13 7.44 -7.13 4.78
C HIS A 13 6.69 -6.67 3.52
N TRP A 14 7.35 -5.93 2.63
CA TRP A 14 6.80 -5.57 1.33
C TRP A 14 7.51 -6.38 0.26
N ASP A 15 6.87 -7.47 -0.12
CA ASP A 15 7.22 -8.26 -1.29
C ASP A 15 6.22 -7.89 -2.39
N GLN A 16 6.74 -7.36 -3.48
CA GLN A 16 5.95 -6.96 -4.64
C GLN A 16 5.26 -8.16 -5.32
N SER A 17 5.79 -9.38 -5.13
CA SER A 17 5.16 -10.64 -5.54
C SER A 17 4.04 -11.11 -4.59
N LEU A 18 3.96 -10.54 -3.37
CA LEU A 18 2.88 -10.77 -2.40
C LEU A 18 1.81 -9.67 -2.41
N GLY A 19 2.01 -8.59 -3.18
CA GLY A 19 0.96 -7.62 -3.47
C GLY A 19 -0.01 -8.25 -4.47
N PRO A 20 -1.33 -8.25 -4.22
CA PRO A 20 -2.25 -8.88 -5.15
C PRO A 20 -2.23 -8.13 -6.49
N GLN A 21 -2.25 -8.88 -7.58
CA GLN A 21 -2.46 -8.32 -8.92
C GLN A 21 -3.80 -7.58 -9.01
N ALA A 22 -4.79 -8.00 -8.21
CA ALA A 22 -6.06 -7.32 -7.98
C ALA A 22 -6.58 -7.60 -6.55
N ALA A 23 -7.05 -6.56 -5.86
CA ALA A 23 -7.72 -6.67 -4.56
C ALA A 23 -9.11 -6.04 -4.65
N THR A 24 -10.06 -6.55 -3.87
CA THR A 24 -11.27 -5.79 -3.58
C THR A 24 -10.95 -4.79 -2.47
N TRP A 25 -11.62 -3.64 -2.48
CA TRP A 25 -11.40 -2.61 -1.49
C TRP A 25 -12.72 -2.14 -0.90
N THR A 26 -12.67 -1.77 0.38
CA THR A 26 -13.76 -1.13 1.10
C THR A 26 -13.23 0.09 1.81
N VAL A 27 -14.05 1.15 1.90
CA VAL A 27 -13.74 2.31 2.72
C VAL A 27 -14.43 2.14 4.07
N THR A 28 -13.67 2.32 5.14
CA THR A 28 -14.18 2.27 6.51
C THR A 28 -13.62 3.49 7.23
N GLU A 29 -14.48 4.43 7.60
CA GLU A 29 -14.09 5.72 8.17
C GLU A 29 -13.11 6.47 7.25
N ASP A 30 -11.90 6.75 7.73
CA ASP A 30 -10.81 7.41 7.01
C ASP A 30 -9.80 6.44 6.38
N LYS A 31 -10.13 5.14 6.32
CA LYS A 31 -9.23 4.09 5.85
C LYS A 31 -9.74 3.39 4.61
N LEU A 32 -8.80 3.05 3.74
CA LEU A 32 -8.98 2.15 2.62
C LEU A 32 -8.50 0.75 3.02
N CYS A 33 -9.42 -0.21 3.09
CA CYS A 33 -9.12 -1.59 3.41
C CYS A 33 -9.11 -2.45 2.16
N LEU A 34 -7.93 -2.97 1.82
CA LEU A 34 -7.73 -3.93 0.74
C LEU A 34 -7.93 -5.36 1.27
N SER A 35 -8.79 -6.11 0.62
CA SER A 35 -8.99 -7.55 0.83
C SER A 35 -8.30 -8.30 -0.31
N ILE A 36 -7.22 -8.99 0.04
CA ILE A 36 -6.35 -9.75 -0.88
C ILE A 36 -6.90 -11.19 -1.03
N SER A 37 -7.36 -11.75 0.08
CA SER A 37 -8.02 -13.05 0.25
C SER A 37 -8.93 -12.98 1.49
N ASP A 38 -9.77 -13.99 1.70
CA ASP A 38 -10.73 -14.02 2.83
C ASP A 38 -10.09 -13.82 4.20
N ASP A 39 -8.82 -14.24 4.36
CA ASP A 39 -8.03 -14.15 5.59
C ASP A 39 -7.04 -12.97 5.62
N ARG A 40 -6.85 -12.27 4.51
CA ARG A 40 -5.81 -11.24 4.37
C ARG A 40 -6.41 -9.90 3.99
N ARG A 41 -6.85 -9.18 5.01
CA ARG A 41 -7.28 -7.78 4.94
C ARG A 41 -6.20 -6.86 5.50
N ARG A 42 -5.88 -5.79 4.77
CA ARG A 42 -4.99 -4.72 5.25
C ARG A 42 -5.65 -3.37 5.04
N CYS A 43 -5.61 -2.51 6.07
CA CYS A 43 -6.18 -1.18 6.01
C CYS A 43 -5.08 -0.13 6.01
N TYR A 44 -5.29 0.89 5.19
CA TYR A 44 -4.35 1.97 4.96
C TYR A 44 -5.03 3.32 5.09
N ARG A 45 -4.27 4.32 5.51
CA ARG A 45 -4.68 5.72 5.43
C ARG A 45 -4.29 6.27 4.06
N PRO A 46 -5.27 6.65 3.21
CA PRO A 46 -4.98 7.25 1.91
C PRO A 46 -4.56 8.72 2.07
N VAL A 47 -3.56 9.14 1.30
CA VAL A 47 -3.10 10.52 1.21
C VAL A 47 -2.98 10.88 -0.28
N LEU A 48 -3.57 12.01 -0.66
CA LEU A 48 -3.43 12.56 -2.01
C LEU A 48 -2.11 13.33 -2.11
N ASN A 49 -1.29 12.97 -3.07
CA ASN A 49 -0.02 13.65 -3.39
C ASN A 49 0.02 13.97 -4.89
N GLY A 50 -0.53 15.12 -5.26
CA GLY A 50 -0.75 15.50 -6.66
C GLY A 50 -1.70 14.53 -7.35
N GLU A 51 -1.24 13.89 -8.42
CA GLU A 51 -2.00 12.88 -9.19
C GLU A 51 -1.90 11.45 -8.60
N ARG A 52 -1.17 11.30 -7.49
CA ARG A 52 -0.93 9.99 -6.86
C ARG A 52 -1.75 9.85 -5.58
N ILE A 53 -2.16 8.62 -5.31
CA ILE A 53 -2.70 8.21 -4.01
C ILE A 53 -1.63 7.36 -3.33
N GLU A 54 -1.18 7.80 -2.16
CA GLU A 54 -0.26 7.07 -1.30
C GLU A 54 -1.03 6.43 -0.15
N LEU A 55 -0.79 5.14 0.10
CA LEU A 55 -1.43 4.35 1.14
C LEU A 55 -0.43 4.08 2.25
N PHE A 56 -0.72 4.61 3.43
CA PHE A 56 0.11 4.48 4.62
C PHE A 56 -0.44 3.43 5.57
N ASP A 57 0.41 2.61 6.17
CA ASP A 57 -0.01 1.68 7.21
C ASP A 57 -0.31 2.40 8.55
N GLN A 58 -0.69 1.61 9.56
CA GLN A 58 -0.99 2.10 10.92
C GLN A 58 0.20 2.77 11.64
N LEU A 59 1.44 2.53 11.18
CA LEU A 59 2.64 3.16 11.73
C LEU A 59 3.02 4.44 10.97
N GLY A 60 2.22 4.84 9.98
CA GLY A 60 2.49 6.01 9.16
C GLY A 60 3.59 5.78 8.13
N LEU A 61 3.89 4.53 7.76
CA LEU A 61 4.84 4.21 6.71
C LEU A 61 4.10 4.05 5.37
N MET A 62 4.62 4.67 4.31
CA MET A 62 4.08 4.53 2.97
C MET A 62 4.34 3.11 2.45
N GLN A 63 3.28 2.41 2.05
CA GLN A 63 3.34 1.03 1.56
C GLN A 63 3.03 0.92 0.06
N ILE A 64 2.07 1.71 -0.43
CA ILE A 64 1.60 1.65 -1.82
C ILE A 64 1.49 3.07 -2.37
N ALA A 65 1.99 3.30 -3.58
CA ALA A 65 1.72 4.50 -4.35
C ALA A 65 1.00 4.11 -5.65
N VAL A 66 -0.17 4.67 -5.87
CA VAL A 66 -1.04 4.37 -7.03
C VAL A 66 -1.24 5.65 -7.84
N VAL A 67 -1.22 5.52 -9.16
CA VAL A 67 -1.63 6.58 -10.09
C VAL A 67 -2.92 6.13 -10.75
N ALA A 68 -3.93 7.01 -10.81
CA ALA A 68 -5.12 6.72 -11.57
C ALA A 68 -4.76 6.69 -13.06
N VAL A 69 -4.98 5.55 -13.72
CA VAL A 69 -4.81 5.44 -15.17
C VAL A 69 -6.20 5.53 -15.80
N PRO A 70 -6.43 6.46 -16.76
CA PRO A 70 -7.68 6.50 -17.52
C PRO A 70 -7.91 5.14 -18.21
N GLN A 71 -9.16 4.65 -18.16
CA GLN A 71 -9.58 3.43 -18.88
C GLN A 71 -9.86 3.71 -20.35
#